data_AF-A0A2H6N5M8-F1
#
_entry.id   AF-A0A2H6N5M8-F1
#
_cell.length_a   1.000
_cell.length_b   1.000
_cell.length_c   1.000
_cell.angle_alpha   90.00
_cell.angle_beta   90.00
_cell.angle_gamma   90.00
#
_symmetry.space_group_name_H-M   'P 1'
#
loop_
_entity.id
_entity.type
_entity.pdbx_description
1 polymer ?
#
loop_
_entity_poly.entity_id
_entity_poly.type
_entity_poly.pdbx_seq_one_letter_code
_entity_poly.pdbx_strand_id
1 'polypeptide(L)'
;PGSGSPDRLGAAYFDQPCIRLAKALLGQILVRKLTDGRELRGRIVETEAYLGGEDTASHSRGGRRTARNTAMFMRPGTLYVYQIYGIYFCMNVSSQGEGAAVLLRSLEPLQGLEAMRELRLA
;
A
#
# COMPACT_ATOMS: atom_id res chain seq x y z
N PRO A 1 22.75 0.73 -23.35
CA PRO A 1 21.45 1.41 -23.57
C PRO A 1 20.29 0.53 -23.06
N GLY A 2 19.59 0.78 -21.95
CA GLY A 2 19.55 1.98 -21.11
C GLY A 2 19.50 1.64 -19.62
N SER A 3 20.21 2.47 -18.86
CA SER A 3 20.30 2.51 -17.40
C SER A 3 19.14 3.32 -16.81
N GLY A 4 17.90 2.88 -17.07
CA GLY A 4 16.70 3.46 -16.45
C GLY A 4 16.28 2.61 -15.25
N SER A 5 16.15 3.21 -14.07
CA SER A 5 15.32 2.60 -13.02
C SER A 5 13.94 2.35 -13.65
N PRO A 6 13.31 1.16 -13.53
CA PRO A 6 11.99 0.96 -14.09
C PRO A 6 11.06 2.05 -13.58
N ASP A 7 10.32 2.67 -14.51
CA ASP A 7 9.51 3.85 -14.22
C ASP A 7 8.52 3.56 -13.09
N ARG A 8 8.41 4.52 -12.17
CA ARG A 8 7.40 4.47 -11.10
C ARG A 8 6.02 4.31 -11.74
N LEU A 9 5.23 3.36 -11.23
CA LEU A 9 3.83 3.20 -11.62
C LEU A 9 3.08 4.53 -11.42
N GLY A 10 2.50 5.04 -12.51
CA GLY A 10 1.80 6.33 -12.53
C GLY A 10 0.39 6.26 -11.92
N ALA A 11 -0.27 7.41 -11.81
CA ALA A 11 -1.61 7.51 -11.21
C ALA A 11 -2.64 6.58 -11.90
N ALA A 12 -2.57 6.45 -13.23
CA ALA A 12 -3.46 5.59 -14.02
C ALA A 12 -3.37 4.10 -13.62
N TYR A 13 -2.24 3.64 -13.07
CA TYR A 13 -2.10 2.26 -12.61
C TYR A 13 -3.01 1.97 -11.39
N PHE A 14 -3.16 2.96 -10.51
CA PHE A 14 -3.92 2.81 -9.27
C PHE A 14 -5.42 3.03 -9.47
N ASP A 15 -5.82 3.76 -10.52
CA ASP A 15 -7.22 4.04 -10.86
C ASP A 15 -7.91 2.84 -11.51
N GLN A 16 -8.15 1.82 -10.70
CA GLN A 16 -8.85 0.61 -11.11
C GLN A 16 -9.61 -0.01 -9.93
N PRO A 17 -10.64 -0.84 -10.19
CA PRO A 17 -11.46 -1.45 -9.14
C PRO A 17 -10.62 -2.21 -8.09
N CYS A 18 -11.00 -2.14 -6.82
CA CYS A 18 -10.21 -2.62 -5.68
C CYS A 18 -9.65 -4.05 -5.85
N ILE A 19 -10.48 -5.01 -6.25
CA ILE A 19 -10.06 -6.41 -6.47
C ILE A 19 -9.03 -6.51 -7.60
N ARG A 20 -9.20 -5.73 -8.68
CA ARG A 20 -8.25 -5.69 -9.79
C ARG A 20 -6.93 -5.09 -9.34
N LEU A 21 -6.97 -4.00 -8.57
CA LEU A 21 -5.77 -3.37 -8.01
C LEU A 21 -5.00 -4.33 -7.10
N ALA A 22 -5.69 -5.02 -6.20
CA ALA A 22 -5.06 -5.97 -5.28
C ALA A 22 -4.29 -7.06 -6.03
N LYS A 23 -4.91 -7.66 -7.05
CA LYS A 23 -4.25 -8.66 -7.90
C LYS A 23 -3.11 -8.07 -8.72
N ALA A 24 -3.29 -6.87 -9.29
CA ALA A 24 -2.25 -6.23 -10.10
C ALA A 24 -1.01 -5.87 -9.27
N LEU A 25 -1.19 -5.50 -8.00
CA LEU A 25 -0.09 -5.18 -7.09
C LEU A 25 0.81 -6.38 -6.77
N LEU A 26 0.31 -7.61 -6.87
CA LEU A 26 1.15 -8.81 -6.72
C LEU A 26 2.24 -8.84 -7.77
N GLY A 27 3.49 -9.06 -7.34
CA GLY A 27 4.68 -9.04 -8.19
C GLY A 27 5.30 -7.65 -8.38
N GLN A 28 4.60 -6.56 -8.05
CA GLN A 28 5.16 -5.21 -8.12
C GLN A 28 6.18 -4.98 -7.00
N ILE A 29 7.12 -4.05 -7.23
CA ILE A 29 8.18 -3.74 -6.27
C ILE A 29 7.84 -2.47 -5.50
N LEU A 30 7.66 -2.60 -4.19
CA LEU A 30 7.63 -1.45 -3.28
C LEU A 30 9.07 -1.00 -3.02
N VAL A 31 9.35 0.27 -3.31
CA VAL A 31 10.67 0.88 -3.11
C VAL A 31 10.57 1.99 -2.06
N ARG A 32 11.41 1.90 -1.02
CA ARG A 32 11.58 2.94 0.00
C ARG A 32 12.99 3.50 -0.06
N LYS A 33 13.12 4.77 -0.44
CA LYS A 33 14.37 5.52 -0.32
C LYS A 33 14.49 6.10 1.08
N LEU A 34 15.53 5.76 1.81
CA LEU A 34 15.84 6.28 3.14
C LEU A 34 16.48 7.67 3.04
N THR A 35 16.56 8.38 4.17
CA THR A 35 17.12 9.73 4.25
C THR A 35 18.61 9.78 3.93
N ASP A 36 19.34 8.70 4.19
CA ASP A 36 20.75 8.51 3.85
C ASP A 36 21.00 8.09 2.39
N GLY A 37 19.94 8.01 1.58
CA GLY A 37 20.02 7.66 0.16
C GLY A 37 19.95 6.16 -0.14
N ARG A 38 20.02 5.28 0.85
CA ARG A 38 19.84 3.83 0.64
C ARG A 38 18.43 3.52 0.14
N GLU A 39 18.31 2.49 -0.70
CA GLU A 39 17.02 1.99 -1.18
C GLU A 39 16.72 0.60 -0.62
N LEU A 40 15.52 0.46 -0.05
CA LEU A 40 14.93 -0.81 0.34
C LEU A 40 13.94 -1.23 -0.74
N ARG A 41 13.98 -2.49 -1.16
CA ARG A 41 13.09 -3.04 -2.18
C ARG A 41 12.45 -4.34 -1.68
N GLY A 42 11.13 -4.43 -1.82
CA GLY A 42 10.39 -5.65 -1.55
C GLY A 42 9.34 -5.90 -2.63
N ARG A 43 9.27 -7.14 -3.14
CA ARG A 43 8.20 -7.55 -4.05
C ARG A 43 6.94 -7.83 -3.25
N ILE A 44 5.81 -7.25 -3.66
CA ILE A 44 4.52 -7.50 -3.03
C ILE A 44 4.08 -8.93 -3.36
N VAL A 45 3.86 -9.75 -2.33
CA VAL A 45 3.46 -11.16 -2.46
C VAL A 45 2.12 -11.46 -1.79
N GLU A 46 1.61 -10.56 -0.97
CA GLU A 46 0.31 -10.72 -0.31
C GLU A 46 -0.41 -9.36 -0.19
N THR A 47 -1.67 -9.33 -0.59
CA THR A 47 -2.55 -8.16 -0.54
C THR A 47 -3.95 -8.55 -0.11
N GLU A 48 -4.67 -7.64 0.55
CA GLU A 48 -6.10 -7.78 0.84
C GLU A 48 -6.87 -6.60 0.26
N ALA A 49 -8.05 -6.87 -0.32
CA ALA A 49 -8.94 -5.85 -0.87
C ALA A 49 -10.05 -5.53 0.13
N TYR A 50 -10.25 -4.24 0.42
CA TYR A 50 -11.39 -3.72 1.16
C TYR A 50 -12.30 -2.95 0.23
N LEU A 51 -13.56 -3.39 0.08
CA LEU A 51 -14.44 -2.98 -1.02
C LEU A 51 -15.22 -1.67 -0.78
N GLY A 52 -14.98 -1.00 0.35
CA GLY A 52 -15.68 0.22 0.69
C GLY A 52 -16.93 -0.02 1.54
N GLY A 53 -18.01 0.70 1.22
CA GLY A 53 -19.22 0.74 2.05
C GLY A 53 -19.92 -0.60 2.29
N GLU A 54 -19.91 -1.51 1.31
CA GLU A 54 -20.55 -2.83 1.43
C GLU A 54 -19.73 -3.81 2.27
N ASP A 55 -18.43 -3.56 2.41
CA ASP A 55 -17.53 -4.45 3.12
C ASP A 55 -17.60 -4.21 4.63
N THR A 56 -18.16 -5.18 5.35
CA THR A 56 -18.31 -5.09 6.80
C THR A 56 -17.00 -5.14 7.58
N ALA A 57 -15.91 -5.64 6.97
CA ALA A 57 -14.58 -5.65 7.55
C ALA A 57 -13.82 -4.32 7.30
N SER A 58 -14.30 -3.48 6.38
CA SER A 58 -13.65 -2.22 6.03
C SER A 58 -13.86 -1.13 7.09
N HIS A 59 -12.84 -0.30 7.28
CA HIS A 59 -12.97 0.95 8.04
C HIS A 59 -13.98 1.95 7.44
N SER A 60 -14.33 1.79 6.16
CA SER A 60 -15.31 2.60 5.44
C SER A 60 -16.70 1.96 5.36
N ARG A 61 -16.95 0.86 6.10
CA ARG A 61 -18.25 0.19 6.18
C ARG A 61 -19.41 1.18 6.31
N GLY A 62 -20.46 0.99 5.53
CA GLY A 62 -21.65 1.85 5.48
C GLY A 62 -21.36 3.26 4.97
N GLY A 63 -20.26 3.46 4.23
CA GLY A 63 -19.81 4.78 3.78
C GLY A 63 -19.21 5.64 4.90
N ARG A 64 -18.84 5.05 6.04
CA ARG A 64 -18.33 5.79 7.20
C ARG A 64 -17.01 6.49 6.87
N ARG A 65 -17.05 7.82 6.81
CA ARG A 65 -15.86 8.67 6.68
C ARG A 65 -15.52 9.36 7.99
N THR A 66 -14.25 9.30 8.38
CA THR A 66 -13.69 9.90 9.59
C THR A 66 -12.40 10.61 9.23
N ALA A 67 -11.88 11.47 10.12
CA ALA A 67 -10.57 12.09 9.94
C ALA A 67 -9.47 11.04 9.69
N ARG A 68 -9.54 9.89 10.39
CA ARG A 68 -8.56 8.80 10.27
C ARG A 68 -8.55 8.14 8.89
N ASN A 69 -9.71 7.80 8.33
CA ASN A 69 -9.80 7.01 7.09
C ASN A 69 -10.02 7.85 5.83
N THR A 70 -9.90 9.19 5.93
CA THR A 70 -10.17 10.10 4.81
C THR A 70 -9.36 9.75 3.55
N ALA A 71 -8.13 9.23 3.71
CA ALA A 71 -7.29 8.79 2.60
C ALA A 71 -7.91 7.68 1.72
N MET A 72 -8.80 6.84 2.27
CA MET A 72 -9.54 5.82 1.49
C MET A 72 -10.60 6.43 0.56
N PHE A 73 -10.98 7.69 0.80
CA PHE A 73 -11.93 8.46 -0.02
C PHE A 73 -11.21 9.52 -0.86
N MET A 74 -9.88 9.48 -0.90
CA MET A 74 -9.06 10.32 -1.76
C MET A 74 -8.73 9.57 -3.05
N ARG A 75 -8.18 10.30 -4.03
CA ARG A 75 -7.83 9.76 -5.35
C ARG A 75 -7.08 8.42 -5.27
N PRO A 76 -7.29 7.48 -6.22
CA PRO A 76 -6.56 6.23 -6.25
C PRO A 76 -5.04 6.43 -6.21
N GLY A 77 -4.34 5.54 -5.51
CA GLY A 77 -2.90 5.65 -5.24
C GLY A 77 -2.56 6.46 -3.98
N THR A 78 -3.54 7.06 -3.30
CA THR A 78 -3.32 7.74 -2.01
C THR A 78 -3.08 6.70 -0.91
N LEU A 79 -2.02 6.90 -0.10
CA LEU A 79 -1.72 6.00 1.00
C LEU A 79 -2.64 6.25 2.19
N TYR A 80 -3.24 5.17 2.70
CA TYR A 80 -3.90 5.14 3.99
C TYR A 80 -3.07 4.29 4.96
N VAL A 81 -2.26 4.96 5.78
CA VAL A 81 -1.47 4.34 6.84
C VAL A 81 -2.12 4.65 8.18
N TYR A 82 -2.39 3.62 8.98
CA TYR A 82 -2.99 3.78 10.30
C TYR A 82 -2.30 2.92 11.35
N GLN A 83 -2.43 3.32 12.61
CA GLN A 83 -1.94 2.55 13.74
C GLN A 83 -2.98 1.53 14.22
N ILE A 84 -2.55 0.29 14.44
CA ILE A 84 -3.34 -0.81 15.01
C ILE A 84 -2.69 -1.27 16.33
N TYR A 85 -3.53 -1.63 17.30
CA TYR A 85 -3.11 -2.02 18.65
C TYR A 85 -2.21 -1.01 19.39
N GLY A 86 -2.17 0.25 18.94
CA GLY A 86 -1.33 1.30 19.52
C GLY A 86 0.16 1.21 19.18
N ILE A 87 0.62 0.16 18.49
CA ILE A 87 2.07 -0.11 18.31
C ILE A 87 2.47 -0.49 16.87
N TYR A 88 1.54 -0.97 16.04
CA TYR A 88 1.85 -1.40 14.66
C TYR A 88 1.20 -0.49 13.64
N PHE A 89 1.71 -0.50 12.41
CA PHE A 89 1.15 0.24 11.29
C PHE A 89 0.68 -0.71 10.18
N CYS A 90 -0.46 -0.37 9.57
CA CYS A 90 -0.96 -1.02 8.36
C CYS A 90 -0.93 -0.03 7.21
N MET A 91 -0.36 -0.45 6.06
CA MET A 91 -0.22 0.39 4.88
C MET A 91 -1.19 -0.04 3.79
N ASN A 92 -2.11 0.86 3.44
CA ASN A 92 -3.11 0.64 2.40
C ASN A 92 -2.92 1.64 1.25
N VAL A 93 -3.39 1.28 0.07
CA VAL A 93 -3.41 2.13 -1.12
C VAL A 93 -4.87 2.29 -1.56
N SER A 94 -5.37 3.52 -1.61
CA SER A 94 -6.72 3.82 -2.15
C SER A 94 -6.84 3.30 -3.59
N SER A 95 -7.96 2.66 -3.90
CA SER A 95 -8.29 2.19 -5.25
C SER A 95 -9.40 3.04 -5.87
N GLN A 96 -9.87 2.68 -7.06
CA GLN A 96 -11.15 3.19 -7.55
C GLN A 96 -12.29 2.71 -6.64
N GLY A 97 -13.24 3.59 -6.34
CA GLY A 97 -14.40 3.34 -5.48
C GLY A 97 -14.33 4.05 -4.14
N GLU A 98 -15.46 4.63 -3.69
CA GLU A 98 -15.55 5.38 -2.44
C GLU A 98 -15.19 4.51 -1.22
N GLY A 99 -14.13 4.90 -0.51
CA GLY A 99 -13.68 4.21 0.68
C GLY A 99 -13.01 2.86 0.41
N ALA A 100 -12.71 2.52 -0.84
CA ALA A 100 -12.08 1.25 -1.19
C ALA A 100 -10.55 1.36 -1.17
N ALA A 101 -9.86 0.33 -0.65
CA ALA A 101 -8.41 0.33 -0.56
C ALA A 101 -7.83 -1.08 -0.52
N VAL A 102 -6.57 -1.20 -0.91
CA VAL A 102 -5.79 -2.46 -0.85
C VAL A 102 -4.77 -2.37 0.28
N LEU A 103 -4.81 -3.33 1.21
CA LEU A 103 -3.79 -3.52 2.24
C LEU A 103 -2.61 -4.31 1.66
N LEU A 104 -1.39 -3.84 1.93
CA LEU A 104 -0.16 -4.62 1.67
C LEU A 104 0.17 -5.43 2.93
N ARG A 105 0.25 -6.75 2.80
CA ARG A 105 0.39 -7.66 3.95
C ARG A 105 1.78 -8.26 4.07
N SER A 106 2.36 -8.64 2.94
CA SER A 106 3.66 -9.28 2.91
C SER A 106 4.46 -8.87 1.68
N LEU A 107 5.77 -8.78 1.88
CA LEU A 107 6.75 -8.50 0.85
C LEU A 107 7.84 -9.58 0.88
N GLU A 108 8.28 -10.04 -0.29
CA GLU A 108 9.55 -10.74 -0.48
C GLU A 108 10.68 -9.70 -0.50
N PRO A 109 11.61 -9.69 0.47
CA PRO A 109 12.72 -8.74 0.50
C PRO A 109 13.70 -8.98 -0.67
N LEU A 110 14.01 -7.93 -1.43
CA LEU A 110 14.92 -8.02 -2.58
C LEU A 110 16.22 -7.24 -2.41
N GLN A 111 16.19 -6.10 -1.71
CA GLN A 111 17.36 -5.22 -1.51
C GLN A 111 17.28 -4.51 -0.17
N GLY A 112 18.41 -4.38 0.53
CA GLY A 112 18.51 -3.67 1.81
C GLY A 112 18.14 -4.50 3.03
N LEU A 113 18.33 -5.84 2.96
CA LEU A 113 17.88 -6.78 4.00
C LEU A 113 18.46 -6.47 5.38
N GLU A 114 19.73 -6.09 5.48
CA GLU A 114 20.33 -5.78 6.80
C GLU A 114 19.71 -4.52 7.42
N ALA A 115 19.45 -3.47 6.64
CA ALA A 115 18.74 -2.30 7.14
C ALA A 115 17.29 -2.64 7.54
N MET A 116 16.61 -3.53 6.79
CA MET A 116 15.29 -4.02 7.19
C MET A 116 15.33 -4.82 8.50
N ARG A 117 16.40 -5.60 8.72
CA ARG A 117 16.61 -6.36 9.96
C ARG A 117 16.76 -5.41 11.14
N GLU A 118 17.62 -4.42 11.03
CA GLU A 118 17.84 -3.38 12.06
C GLU A 118 16.54 -2.66 12.41
N LEU A 119 15.78 -2.20 11.41
CA LEU A 119 14.51 -1.49 11.60
C LEU A 119 13.41 -2.35 12.25
N ARG A 120 13.50 -3.68 12.15
CA ARG A 120 12.55 -4.60 12.79
C ARG A 120 12.91 -4.93 14.24
N LEU A 121 14.16 -4.68 14.64
CA LEU A 121 14.66 -4.93 15.99
C LEU A 121 14.65 -3.68 16.88
N ALA A 122 14.53 -2.50 16.27
CA ALA A 122 14.35 -1.22 16.94
C ALA A 122 12.94 -1.08 17.53
#